data_AF-A0AAD3H085-F1
#
_entry.id   AF-A0AAD3H085-F1
#
_cell.length_a   1.000
_cell.length_b   1.000
_cell.length_c   1.000
_cell.angle_alpha   90.00
_cell.angle_beta   90.00
_cell.angle_gamma   90.00
#
_symmetry.space_group_name_H-M   'P 1'
#
loop_
_entity.id
_entity.type
_entity.pdbx_description
1 polymer ?
#
loop_
_entity_poly.entity_id
_entity_poly.type
_entity_poly.pdbx_seq_one_letter_code
_entity_poly.pdbx_strand_id
1 'polypeptide(L)'
;MTSLLKFPIRFFGNAEEAVVDAEDENETNNLNDDASRDQPNQAEIDNSNNETETLRSANDEETVKKRTELKKEIIHNKKSGCYIVIFLSSFVNLFFLADLSFTDILKLVGSQPLAPDDVQVEMASAPSIAPSISPVQISPAQVGIDAMKSVNYEIMFGSISCLLTFLILIFDYFRYLHQKFDFEKVLDGKLERGSLIFLILWWLVGTGIMTSAGGVAYRVLNTYFSCWLCLYMSVYTFNEWLAENDILSWKELTSLSLTLPYWFVVLIISIIEFGTAGDVLVKLKRFTKNESEVRKPLGELDEIDKATYAISVGVISCMFAFLAIMIHYEFCFRRIKRGGAIEIVVAMIQTLWWVVACLSLTSGEEIAGSVQGCEKLLNDDGDVLLLGNNLYFSLWLGLYASSQIVLKWKAQKAIDIMIEDLPNEEHLEQTNVEGSGL
;
A
#
# COMPACT_ATOMS: atom_id res chain seq x y z
N MET A 1 -6.95 13.68 -11.07
CA MET A 1 -6.36 12.97 -9.91
C MET A 1 -7.28 12.93 -8.68
N THR A 2 -7.93 14.01 -8.27
CA THR A 2 -8.87 14.01 -7.11
C THR A 2 -10.13 13.15 -7.29
N SER A 3 -10.53 12.82 -8.52
CA SER A 3 -11.60 11.87 -8.84
C SER A 3 -11.16 10.39 -8.78
N LEU A 4 -9.89 10.10 -9.06
CA LEU A 4 -9.31 8.74 -8.94
C LEU A 4 -9.04 8.34 -7.48
N LEU A 5 -8.76 9.30 -6.60
CA LEU A 5 -8.63 9.05 -5.14
C LEU A 5 -9.99 8.85 -4.43
N LYS A 6 -11.09 9.39 -4.99
CA LYS A 6 -12.45 9.14 -4.46
C LYS A 6 -12.98 7.75 -4.81
N PHE A 7 -12.43 7.12 -5.85
CA PHE A 7 -12.86 5.82 -6.34
C PHE A 7 -12.61 4.69 -5.32
N PRO A 8 -11.42 4.53 -4.71
CA PRO A 8 -11.26 3.52 -3.65
C PRO A 8 -12.11 3.84 -2.42
N ILE A 9 -12.12 5.09 -1.93
CA ILE A 9 -12.81 5.46 -0.69
C ILE A 9 -14.33 5.20 -0.73
N ARG A 10 -15.00 5.45 -1.87
CA ARG A 10 -16.44 5.13 -2.03
C ARG A 10 -16.72 3.65 -2.30
N PHE A 11 -15.78 2.92 -2.92
CA PHE A 11 -15.94 1.49 -3.16
C PHE A 11 -15.79 0.67 -1.86
N PHE A 12 -15.02 1.17 -0.89
CA PHE A 12 -14.80 0.51 0.40
C PHE A 12 -15.85 0.85 1.47
N GLY A 13 -16.47 2.04 1.45
CA GLY A 13 -17.44 2.45 2.48
C GLY A 13 -18.87 1.93 2.27
N ASN A 14 -19.37 1.95 1.02
CA ASN A 14 -20.81 1.77 0.78
C ASN A 14 -21.28 0.31 0.63
N ALA A 15 -20.36 -0.63 0.37
CA ALA A 15 -20.73 -2.04 0.20
C ALA A 15 -20.96 -2.75 1.54
N GLU A 16 -20.37 -2.27 2.63
CA GLU A 16 -20.58 -2.82 3.98
C GLU A 16 -21.87 -2.24 4.61
N GLU A 17 -22.17 -0.95 4.42
CA GLU A 17 -23.47 -0.34 4.81
C GLU A 17 -24.66 -1.04 4.14
N ALA A 18 -24.59 -1.33 2.84
CA ALA A 18 -25.70 -1.96 2.11
C ALA A 18 -26.00 -3.41 2.55
N VAL A 19 -25.08 -4.11 3.20
CA VAL A 19 -25.29 -5.47 3.70
C VAL A 19 -25.83 -5.46 5.13
N VAL A 20 -25.42 -4.48 5.95
CA VAL A 20 -25.94 -4.29 7.31
C VAL A 20 -27.37 -3.74 7.26
N ASP A 21 -27.67 -2.80 6.36
CA ASP A 21 -29.03 -2.26 6.19
C ASP A 21 -30.03 -3.33 5.71
N ALA A 22 -29.55 -4.36 4.99
CA ALA A 22 -30.38 -5.49 4.56
C ALA A 22 -30.64 -6.52 5.68
N GLU A 23 -29.87 -6.52 6.76
CA GLU A 23 -30.10 -7.37 7.94
C GLU A 23 -31.20 -6.79 8.84
N ASP A 24 -31.27 -5.46 9.00
CA ASP A 24 -32.25 -4.78 9.87
C ASP A 24 -33.69 -4.78 9.29
N GLU A 25 -33.85 -4.79 7.96
CA GLU A 25 -35.20 -4.80 7.32
C GLU A 25 -35.90 -6.16 7.41
N ASN A 26 -35.18 -7.26 7.67
CA ASN A 26 -35.78 -8.61 7.67
C ASN A 26 -36.27 -9.05 9.06
N GLU A 27 -35.74 -8.48 10.15
CA GLU A 27 -36.21 -8.78 11.51
C GLU A 27 -37.48 -8.00 11.89
N THR A 28 -37.77 -6.87 11.26
CA THR A 28 -38.91 -6.00 11.63
C THR A 28 -40.26 -6.44 11.07
N ASN A 29 -40.32 -7.44 10.18
CA ASN A 29 -41.57 -7.89 9.55
C ASN A 29 -42.31 -9.04 10.25
N ASN A 30 -41.84 -9.53 11.42
CA ASN A 30 -42.47 -10.65 12.14
C ASN A 30 -43.18 -10.27 13.45
N LEU A 31 -43.36 -8.98 13.73
CA LEU A 31 -44.03 -8.48 14.94
C LEU A 31 -45.27 -7.68 14.56
N ASN A 32 -46.39 -8.35 14.26
CA ASN A 32 -47.76 -7.88 14.47
C ASN A 32 -48.74 -8.81 13.75
N ASP A 33 -49.28 -9.80 14.46
CA ASP A 33 -50.63 -10.31 14.22
C ASP A 33 -51.00 -11.27 15.38
N ASP A 34 -51.30 -10.69 16.54
CA ASP A 34 -51.91 -11.43 17.65
C ASP A 34 -53.17 -10.68 18.11
N ALA A 35 -54.27 -10.96 17.42
CA ALA A 35 -55.61 -10.57 17.82
C ALA A 35 -56.56 -11.77 17.70
N SER A 36 -56.79 -12.41 18.85
CA SER A 36 -57.97 -13.20 19.23
C SER A 36 -58.45 -14.25 18.22
N ARG A 37 -58.08 -15.52 18.43
CA ARG A 37 -58.83 -16.64 17.85
C ARG A 37 -58.91 -17.85 18.76
N ASP A 38 -60.11 -18.41 18.79
CA ASP A 38 -60.57 -19.54 19.59
C ASP A 38 -59.63 -20.76 19.53
N GLN A 39 -59.46 -21.40 20.69
CA GLN A 39 -58.65 -22.61 20.88
C GLN A 39 -59.14 -23.77 19.98
N PRO A 40 -58.34 -24.24 19.01
CA PRO A 40 -58.60 -25.49 18.32
C PRO A 40 -58.08 -26.67 19.16
N ASN A 41 -58.67 -27.84 18.92
CA ASN A 41 -58.33 -29.10 19.58
C ASN A 41 -56.82 -29.43 19.50
N GLN A 42 -56.23 -29.77 20.65
CA GLN A 42 -54.81 -30.05 20.86
C GLN A 42 -54.19 -31.14 19.96
N ALA A 43 -55.00 -31.99 19.32
CA ALA A 43 -54.52 -33.12 18.51
C ALA A 43 -54.25 -32.79 17.02
N GLU A 44 -54.78 -31.67 16.50
CA GLU A 44 -54.46 -31.20 15.13
C GLU A 44 -53.23 -30.29 15.08
N ILE A 45 -52.81 -29.76 16.24
CA ILE A 45 -51.68 -28.83 16.37
C ILE A 45 -50.34 -29.58 16.24
N ASP A 46 -50.26 -30.81 16.73
CA ASP A 46 -49.00 -31.59 16.69
C ASP A 46 -48.59 -32.05 15.29
N ASN A 47 -49.54 -32.22 14.35
CA ASN A 47 -49.23 -32.55 12.96
C ASN A 47 -48.93 -31.30 12.10
N SER A 48 -49.56 -30.16 12.42
CA SER A 48 -49.31 -28.88 11.74
C SER A 48 -47.92 -28.32 12.05
N ASN A 49 -47.40 -28.55 13.26
CA ASN A 49 -46.10 -28.00 13.66
C ASN A 49 -44.92 -28.67 12.92
N ASN A 50 -45.01 -29.96 12.61
CA ASN A 50 -43.95 -30.67 11.87
C ASN A 50 -43.82 -30.21 10.41
N GLU A 51 -44.93 -29.95 9.70
CA GLU A 51 -44.86 -29.44 8.32
C GLU A 51 -44.31 -28.01 8.26
N THR A 52 -44.59 -27.20 9.29
CA THR A 52 -44.13 -25.80 9.36
C THR A 52 -42.63 -25.70 9.67
N GLU A 53 -42.08 -26.55 10.54
CA GLU A 53 -40.62 -26.62 10.78
C GLU A 53 -39.84 -27.10 9.55
N THR A 54 -40.39 -28.05 8.80
CA THR A 54 -39.74 -28.56 7.58
C THR A 54 -39.69 -27.49 6.47
N LEU A 55 -40.76 -26.68 6.34
CA LEU A 55 -40.80 -25.56 5.38
C LEU A 55 -39.90 -24.40 5.79
N ARG A 56 -39.76 -24.10 7.10
CA ARG A 56 -38.79 -23.10 7.59
C ARG A 56 -37.35 -23.52 7.29
N SER A 57 -36.99 -24.76 7.60
CA SER A 57 -35.64 -25.31 7.33
C SER A 57 -35.27 -25.26 5.84
N ALA A 58 -36.20 -25.58 4.94
CA ALA A 58 -35.95 -25.52 3.50
C ALA A 58 -35.77 -24.08 2.97
N ASN A 59 -36.56 -23.12 3.48
CA ASN A 59 -36.39 -21.71 3.14
C ASN A 59 -35.06 -21.15 3.66
N ASP A 60 -34.61 -21.60 4.83
CA ASP A 60 -33.33 -21.19 5.40
C ASP A 60 -32.15 -21.73 4.56
N GLU A 61 -32.20 -22.97 4.08
CA GLU A 61 -31.15 -23.55 3.24
C GLU A 61 -31.04 -22.83 1.88
N GLU A 62 -32.15 -22.54 1.21
CA GLU A 62 -32.14 -21.79 -0.06
C GLU A 62 -31.61 -20.36 0.14
N THR A 63 -31.98 -19.72 1.24
CA THR A 63 -31.53 -18.37 1.59
C THR A 63 -30.04 -18.34 1.88
N VAL A 64 -29.53 -19.30 2.67
CA VAL A 64 -28.09 -19.46 2.95
C VAL A 64 -27.31 -19.74 1.68
N LYS A 65 -27.84 -20.59 0.78
CA LYS A 65 -27.21 -20.89 -0.51
C LYS A 65 -27.14 -19.65 -1.40
N LYS A 66 -28.25 -18.92 -1.59
CA LYS A 66 -28.28 -17.66 -2.35
C LYS A 66 -27.33 -16.62 -1.77
N ARG A 67 -27.27 -16.50 -0.44
CA ARG A 67 -26.35 -15.59 0.26
C ARG A 67 -24.89 -15.96 0.01
N THR A 68 -24.58 -17.25 -0.02
CA THR A 68 -23.24 -17.76 -0.30
C THR A 68 -22.83 -17.54 -1.76
N GLU A 69 -23.74 -17.78 -2.71
CA GLU A 69 -23.51 -17.53 -4.13
C GLU A 69 -23.30 -16.03 -4.41
N LEU A 70 -24.12 -15.16 -3.82
CA LEU A 70 -23.98 -13.70 -3.93
C LEU A 70 -22.65 -13.21 -3.35
N LYS A 71 -22.24 -13.73 -2.18
CA LYS A 71 -20.94 -13.39 -1.59
C LYS A 71 -19.80 -13.77 -2.53
N LYS A 72 -19.84 -14.96 -3.14
CA LYS A 72 -18.82 -15.40 -4.12
C LYS A 72 -18.77 -14.47 -5.34
N GLU A 73 -19.92 -14.09 -5.89
CA GLU A 73 -19.99 -13.18 -7.05
C GLU A 73 -19.43 -11.79 -6.72
N ILE A 74 -19.74 -11.23 -5.54
CA ILE A 74 -19.21 -9.93 -5.09
C ILE A 74 -17.69 -9.98 -4.99
N ILE A 75 -17.11 -11.03 -4.39
CA ILE A 75 -15.67 -11.11 -4.20
C ILE A 75 -14.96 -11.35 -5.54
N HIS A 76 -15.50 -12.20 -6.41
CA HIS A 76 -15.01 -12.38 -7.78
C HIS A 76 -14.94 -11.04 -8.53
N ASN A 77 -16.03 -10.26 -8.52
CA ASN A 77 -16.06 -8.95 -9.16
C ASN A 77 -15.02 -7.96 -8.59
N LYS A 78 -14.76 -8.00 -7.27
CA LYS A 78 -13.70 -7.20 -6.63
C LYS A 78 -12.30 -7.60 -7.15
N LYS A 79 -12.01 -8.91 -7.22
CA LYS A 79 -10.75 -9.43 -7.74
C LYS A 79 -10.53 -9.05 -9.21
N SER A 80 -11.52 -9.26 -10.08
CA SER A 80 -11.44 -8.87 -11.49
C SER A 80 -11.19 -7.36 -11.64
N GLY A 81 -11.86 -6.53 -10.83
CA GLY A 81 -11.61 -5.09 -10.78
C GLY A 81 -10.15 -4.74 -10.45
N CYS A 82 -9.54 -5.47 -9.51
CA CYS A 82 -8.14 -5.27 -9.16
C CYS A 82 -7.19 -5.67 -10.30
N TYR A 83 -7.44 -6.80 -10.96
CA TYR A 83 -6.67 -7.20 -12.15
C TYR A 83 -6.77 -6.17 -13.29
N ILE A 84 -7.95 -5.58 -13.51
CA ILE A 84 -8.13 -4.50 -14.49
C ILE A 84 -7.26 -3.29 -14.13
N VAL A 85 -7.23 -2.89 -12.86
CA VAL A 85 -6.38 -1.76 -12.42
C VAL A 85 -4.90 -2.07 -12.59
N ILE A 86 -4.45 -3.28 -12.25
CA ILE A 86 -3.05 -3.69 -12.46
C ILE A 86 -2.72 -3.67 -13.95
N PHE A 87 -3.59 -4.21 -14.80
CA PHE A 87 -3.41 -4.21 -16.26
C PHE A 87 -3.32 -2.79 -16.82
N LEU A 88 -4.27 -1.92 -16.50
CA LEU A 88 -4.29 -0.53 -16.98
C LEU A 88 -3.06 0.25 -16.49
N SER A 89 -2.65 0.05 -15.23
CA SER A 89 -1.46 0.71 -14.67
C SER A 89 -0.18 0.19 -15.33
N SER A 90 -0.08 -1.12 -15.57
CA SER A 90 1.03 -1.73 -16.33
C SER A 90 1.09 -1.20 -17.76
N PHE A 91 -0.07 -1.04 -18.41
CA PHE A 91 -0.18 -0.49 -19.76
C PHE A 91 0.24 0.99 -19.80
N VAL A 92 -0.19 1.80 -18.82
CA VAL A 92 0.26 3.19 -18.66
C VAL A 92 1.78 3.26 -18.53
N ASN A 93 2.38 2.39 -17.71
CA ASN A 93 3.84 2.33 -17.58
C ASN A 93 4.49 2.00 -18.92
N LEU A 94 4.01 0.97 -19.62
CA LEU A 94 4.54 0.58 -20.93
C LEU A 94 4.45 1.73 -21.96
N PHE A 95 3.31 2.43 -21.99
CA PHE A 95 3.06 3.52 -22.93
C PHE A 95 3.99 4.72 -22.67
N PHE A 96 4.09 5.19 -21.43
CA PHE A 96 4.97 6.31 -21.09
C PHE A 96 6.45 5.98 -21.27
N LEU A 97 6.85 4.73 -21.03
CA LEU A 97 8.23 4.30 -21.25
C LEU A 97 8.57 4.18 -22.73
N ALA A 98 7.63 3.76 -23.57
CA ALA A 98 7.81 3.75 -25.02
C ALA A 98 7.98 5.18 -25.56
N ASP A 99 7.22 6.15 -25.03
CA ASP A 99 7.29 7.56 -25.42
C ASP A 99 8.62 8.22 -24.99
N LEU A 100 9.09 7.93 -23.77
CA LEU A 100 10.40 8.37 -23.28
C LEU A 100 11.54 7.81 -24.14
N SER A 101 11.53 6.49 -24.39
CA SER A 101 12.53 5.82 -25.22
C SER A 101 12.60 6.44 -26.61
N PHE A 102 11.43 6.73 -27.21
CA PHE A 102 11.37 7.39 -28.51
C PHE A 102 11.95 8.82 -28.47
N THR A 103 11.60 9.60 -27.45
CA THR A 103 12.08 10.98 -27.29
C THR A 103 13.60 11.04 -27.05
N ASP A 104 14.13 10.15 -26.22
CA ASP A 104 15.56 10.10 -25.92
C ASP A 104 16.36 9.59 -27.13
N ILE A 105 15.82 8.62 -27.88
CA ILE A 105 16.39 8.21 -29.18
C ILE A 105 16.41 9.39 -30.15
N LEU A 106 15.32 10.17 -30.24
CA LEU A 106 15.28 11.35 -31.10
C LEU A 106 16.27 12.44 -30.68
N LYS A 107 16.47 12.66 -29.37
CA LYS A 107 17.51 13.58 -28.88
C LYS A 107 18.91 13.08 -29.24
N LEU A 108 19.18 11.78 -29.07
CA LEU A 108 20.48 11.18 -29.41
C LEU A 108 20.78 11.25 -30.92
N VAL A 109 19.76 11.07 -31.75
CA VAL A 109 19.86 11.15 -33.22
C VAL A 109 19.92 12.61 -33.70
N GLY A 110 19.22 13.53 -33.01
CA GLY A 110 19.15 14.95 -33.33
C GLY A 110 20.35 15.77 -32.84
N SER A 111 21.04 15.31 -31.81
CA SER A 111 22.35 15.85 -31.41
C SER A 111 23.44 15.31 -32.33
N GLN A 112 23.38 15.65 -33.62
CA GLN A 112 24.61 15.66 -34.40
C GLN A 112 25.58 16.63 -33.71
N PRO A 113 26.85 16.26 -33.49
CA PRO A 113 27.82 17.19 -32.97
C PRO A 113 27.78 18.39 -33.91
N LEU A 114 27.36 19.55 -33.40
CA LEU A 114 27.57 20.82 -34.08
C LEU A 114 29.04 20.79 -34.50
N ALA A 115 29.28 20.82 -35.81
CA ALA A 115 30.62 20.87 -36.34
C ALA A 115 31.37 21.95 -35.56
N PRO A 116 32.63 21.71 -35.16
CA PRO A 116 33.40 22.72 -34.47
C PRO A 116 33.57 23.89 -35.45
N ASP A 117 32.64 24.84 -35.41
CA ASP A 117 32.81 26.11 -36.07
C ASP A 117 34.00 26.77 -35.38
N ASP A 118 35.00 27.11 -36.18
CA ASP A 118 36.29 27.69 -35.81
C ASP A 118 36.13 28.90 -34.89
N VAL A 119 35.97 28.69 -33.58
CA VAL A 119 36.14 29.73 -32.59
C VAL A 119 37.65 29.94 -32.41
N GLN A 120 38.22 30.77 -33.28
CA GLN A 120 39.57 31.32 -33.09
C GLN A 120 39.58 32.19 -31.83
N VAL A 121 39.86 31.57 -30.67
CA VAL A 121 40.17 32.30 -29.44
C VAL A 121 41.64 32.72 -29.52
N GLU A 122 41.87 33.98 -29.92
CA GLU A 122 43.14 34.67 -29.81
C GLU A 122 43.47 34.87 -28.30
N MET A 123 44.23 33.94 -27.71
CA MET A 123 44.68 34.07 -26.32
C MET A 123 46.01 34.83 -26.24
N ALA A 124 45.94 36.06 -25.74
CA ALA A 124 47.09 36.80 -25.24
C ALA A 124 47.65 36.15 -23.95
N SER A 125 48.97 36.01 -23.92
CA SER A 125 49.76 35.27 -22.95
C SER A 125 49.84 35.91 -21.56
N ALA A 126 49.53 35.13 -20.51
CA ALA A 126 50.07 35.33 -19.15
C ALA A 126 50.46 33.97 -18.55
N PRO A 127 51.72 33.75 -18.13
CA PRO A 127 52.17 32.47 -17.61
C PRO A 127 51.83 32.35 -16.12
N SER A 128 50.77 31.59 -15.80
CA SER A 128 50.49 31.11 -14.45
C SER A 128 50.78 29.61 -14.40
N ILE A 129 51.86 29.23 -13.71
CA ILE A 129 52.24 27.84 -13.44
C ILE A 129 51.29 27.29 -12.38
N ALA A 130 50.11 26.84 -12.80
CA ALA A 130 49.26 25.95 -12.02
C ALA A 130 49.44 24.52 -12.57
N PRO A 131 49.54 23.49 -11.72
CA PRO A 131 49.59 22.11 -12.17
C PRO A 131 48.34 21.80 -12.99
N SER A 132 48.52 21.45 -14.26
CA SER A 132 47.43 21.06 -15.15
C SER A 132 46.90 19.70 -14.72
N ILE A 133 45.88 19.70 -13.86
CA ILE A 133 45.06 18.53 -13.63
C ILE A 133 44.21 18.39 -14.89
N SER A 134 44.59 17.43 -15.75
CA SER A 134 43.80 17.10 -16.93
C SER A 134 42.42 16.62 -16.46
N PRO A 135 41.32 17.28 -16.85
CA PRO A 135 40.00 16.84 -16.44
C PRO A 135 39.79 15.41 -16.91
N VAL A 136 39.28 14.55 -16.01
CA VAL A 136 38.89 13.18 -16.34
C VAL A 136 37.78 13.27 -17.39
N GLN A 137 38.12 13.02 -18.66
CA GLN A 137 37.13 12.92 -19.72
C GLN A 137 36.35 11.62 -19.56
N ILE A 138 35.22 11.69 -18.86
CA ILE A 138 34.21 10.62 -18.92
C ILE A 138 33.66 10.64 -20.35
N SER A 139 33.81 9.52 -21.06
CA SER A 139 33.31 9.41 -22.43
C SER A 139 31.78 9.49 -22.42
N PRO A 140 31.15 10.44 -23.15
CA PRO A 140 29.69 10.56 -23.26
C PRO A 140 29.01 9.25 -23.71
N ALA A 141 29.75 8.36 -24.39
CA ALA A 141 29.25 7.06 -24.82
C ALA A 141 28.91 6.12 -23.64
N GLN A 142 29.61 6.21 -22.52
CA GLN A 142 29.38 5.30 -21.38
C GLN A 142 28.07 5.65 -20.64
N VAL A 143 27.77 6.94 -20.51
CA VAL A 143 26.54 7.45 -19.86
C VAL A 143 25.29 7.03 -20.63
N GLY A 144 25.31 7.14 -21.97
CA GLY A 144 24.21 6.71 -22.81
C GLY A 144 23.92 5.20 -22.71
N ILE A 145 24.95 4.37 -22.53
CA ILE A 145 24.79 2.91 -22.40
C ILE A 145 24.04 2.54 -21.11
N ASP A 146 24.35 3.18 -19.99
CA ASP A 146 23.73 2.83 -18.71
C ASP A 146 22.29 3.35 -18.60
N ALA A 147 22.00 4.53 -19.18
CA ALA A 147 20.63 5.00 -19.36
C ALA A 147 19.80 4.03 -20.20
N MET A 148 20.33 3.55 -21.34
CA MET A 148 19.62 2.63 -22.23
C MET A 148 19.32 1.27 -21.56
N LYS A 149 20.23 0.75 -20.73
CA LYS A 149 19.99 -0.50 -19.96
C LYS A 149 18.83 -0.34 -18.98
N SER A 150 18.73 0.80 -18.30
CA SER A 150 17.64 1.06 -17.35
C SER A 150 16.27 1.10 -18.04
N VAL A 151 16.17 1.81 -19.18
CA VAL A 151 14.94 1.90 -19.97
C VAL A 151 14.52 0.52 -20.49
N ASN A 152 15.46 -0.27 -21.01
CA ASN A 152 15.16 -1.62 -21.51
C ASN A 152 14.64 -2.55 -20.42
N TYR A 153 15.21 -2.47 -19.21
CA TYR A 153 14.74 -3.25 -18.07
C TYR A 153 13.29 -2.92 -17.73
N GLU A 154 12.91 -1.65 -17.78
CA GLU A 154 11.56 -1.20 -17.43
C GLU A 154 10.52 -1.53 -18.51
N ILE A 155 10.88 -1.38 -19.79
CA ILE A 155 10.03 -1.83 -20.90
C ILE A 155 9.76 -3.33 -20.76
N MET A 156 10.80 -4.13 -20.48
CA MET A 156 10.65 -5.55 -20.21
C MET A 156 9.73 -5.79 -19.01
N PHE A 157 9.93 -5.05 -17.92
CA PHE A 157 9.15 -5.21 -16.69
C PHE A 157 7.66 -4.91 -16.91
N GLY A 158 7.35 -3.75 -17.51
CA GLY A 158 5.99 -3.34 -17.86
C GLY A 158 5.34 -4.29 -18.86
N SER A 159 6.08 -4.77 -19.87
CA SER A 159 5.58 -5.71 -20.87
C SER A 159 5.20 -7.06 -20.26
N ILE A 160 6.07 -7.63 -19.41
CA ILE A 160 5.81 -8.91 -18.74
C ILE A 160 4.60 -8.79 -17.81
N SER A 161 4.54 -7.74 -16.98
CA SER A 161 3.39 -7.51 -16.10
C SER A 161 2.08 -7.31 -16.88
N CYS A 162 2.12 -6.52 -17.95
CA CYS A 162 0.97 -6.28 -18.82
C CYS A 162 0.49 -7.58 -19.48
N LEU A 163 1.40 -8.39 -20.01
CA LEU A 163 1.06 -9.67 -20.64
C LEU A 163 0.47 -10.65 -19.62
N LEU A 164 1.11 -10.79 -18.45
CA LEU A 164 0.66 -11.72 -17.41
C LEU A 164 -0.73 -11.35 -16.88
N THR A 165 -0.95 -10.07 -16.59
CA THR A 165 -2.25 -9.57 -16.10
C THR A 165 -3.33 -9.64 -17.17
N PHE A 166 -2.99 -9.37 -18.43
CA PHE A 166 -3.89 -9.56 -19.57
C PHE A 166 -4.31 -11.02 -19.74
N LEU A 167 -3.37 -11.96 -19.61
CA LEU A 167 -3.68 -13.40 -19.66
C LEU A 167 -4.63 -13.78 -18.51
N ILE A 168 -4.35 -13.35 -17.28
CA ILE A 168 -5.24 -13.59 -16.12
C ILE A 168 -6.65 -13.04 -16.41
N LEU A 169 -6.75 -11.80 -16.90
CA LEU A 169 -8.03 -11.18 -17.26
C LEU A 169 -8.78 -11.93 -18.36
N ILE A 170 -8.07 -12.45 -19.37
CA ILE A 170 -8.71 -13.26 -20.43
C ILE A 170 -9.32 -14.53 -19.82
N PHE A 171 -8.57 -15.23 -18.97
CA PHE A 171 -9.09 -16.45 -18.36
C PHE A 171 -10.26 -16.19 -17.40
N ASP A 172 -10.22 -15.06 -16.70
CA ASP A 172 -11.25 -14.66 -15.74
C ASP A 172 -12.52 -14.17 -16.44
N TYR A 173 -12.38 -13.28 -17.43
CA TYR A 173 -13.51 -12.62 -18.09
C TYR A 173 -14.22 -13.50 -19.11
N PHE A 174 -13.50 -14.32 -19.87
CA PHE A 174 -14.13 -15.18 -20.88
C PHE A 174 -14.72 -16.42 -20.21
N ARG A 175 -16.03 -16.39 -19.94
CA ARG A 175 -16.81 -17.49 -19.34
C ARG A 175 -16.54 -18.86 -19.98
N TYR A 176 -16.32 -18.91 -21.30
CA TYR A 176 -15.96 -20.15 -22.00
C TYR A 176 -14.61 -20.72 -21.55
N LEU A 177 -13.59 -19.86 -21.38
CA LEU A 177 -12.28 -20.27 -20.88
C LEU A 177 -12.35 -20.62 -19.40
N HIS A 178 -13.05 -19.83 -18.59
CA HIS A 178 -13.24 -20.10 -17.17
C HIS A 178 -13.91 -21.47 -16.93
N GLN A 179 -14.90 -21.86 -17.74
CA GLN A 179 -15.53 -23.18 -17.66
C GLN A 179 -14.58 -24.34 -18.04
N LYS A 180 -13.60 -24.10 -18.92
CA LYS A 180 -12.63 -25.10 -19.37
C LYS A 180 -11.39 -25.16 -18.49
N PHE A 181 -11.02 -24.03 -17.92
CA PHE A 181 -9.82 -23.82 -17.13
C PHE A 181 -10.20 -22.93 -15.94
N ASP A 182 -10.65 -23.58 -14.88
CA ASP A 182 -11.03 -22.92 -13.65
C ASP A 182 -9.80 -22.85 -12.73
N PHE A 183 -9.24 -21.64 -12.57
CA PHE A 183 -8.04 -21.41 -11.76
C PHE A 183 -8.21 -21.87 -10.30
N GLU A 184 -9.43 -21.85 -9.77
CA GLU A 184 -9.71 -22.33 -8.41
C GLU A 184 -9.63 -23.86 -8.33
N LYS A 185 -10.11 -24.57 -9.36
CA LYS A 185 -10.12 -26.03 -9.39
C LYS A 185 -8.80 -26.63 -9.86
N VAL A 186 -8.05 -25.93 -10.70
CA VAL A 186 -6.77 -26.41 -11.21
C VAL A 186 -5.73 -26.36 -10.08
N LEU A 187 -5.23 -27.54 -9.69
CA LEU A 187 -4.26 -27.72 -8.61
C LEU A 187 -4.74 -27.21 -7.24
N ASP A 188 -6.04 -27.28 -6.94
CA ASP A 188 -6.61 -26.84 -5.66
C ASP A 188 -6.27 -25.36 -5.35
N GLY A 189 -6.42 -24.45 -6.32
CA GLY A 189 -6.10 -23.03 -6.17
C GLY A 189 -4.60 -22.71 -6.03
N LYS A 190 -3.70 -23.71 -6.06
CA LYS A 190 -2.24 -23.49 -5.92
C LYS A 190 -1.67 -22.66 -7.05
N LEU A 191 -2.25 -22.75 -8.26
CA LEU A 191 -1.79 -22.00 -9.42
C LEU A 191 -2.07 -20.50 -9.25
N GLU A 192 -3.30 -20.14 -8.85
CA GLU A 192 -3.69 -18.75 -8.57
C GLU A 192 -2.86 -18.17 -7.41
N ARG A 193 -2.71 -18.94 -6.33
CA ARG A 193 -1.83 -18.55 -5.22
C ARG A 193 -0.40 -18.29 -5.70
N GLY A 194 0.14 -19.18 -6.52
CA GLY A 194 1.48 -19.07 -7.08
C GLY A 194 1.65 -17.84 -7.97
N SER A 195 0.67 -17.53 -8.83
CA SER A 195 0.71 -16.36 -9.71
C SER A 195 0.59 -15.05 -8.93
N LEU A 196 -0.26 -14.99 -7.90
CA LEU A 196 -0.39 -13.81 -7.02
C LEU A 196 0.88 -13.55 -6.21
N ILE A 197 1.47 -14.59 -5.60
CA ILE A 197 2.76 -14.48 -4.91
C ILE A 197 3.85 -14.02 -5.88
N PHE A 198 3.90 -14.60 -7.08
CA PHE A 198 4.83 -14.17 -8.12
C PHE A 198 4.63 -12.69 -8.48
N LEU A 199 3.40 -12.24 -8.71
CA LEU A 199 3.09 -10.84 -9.01
C LEU A 199 3.51 -9.88 -7.91
N ILE A 200 3.29 -10.24 -6.64
CA ILE A 200 3.74 -9.43 -5.50
C ILE A 200 5.26 -9.34 -5.48
N LEU A 201 5.98 -10.46 -5.55
CA LEU A 201 7.44 -10.46 -5.53
C LEU A 201 8.03 -9.71 -6.73
N TRP A 202 7.42 -9.90 -7.90
CA TRP A 202 7.76 -9.19 -9.12
C TRP A 202 7.61 -7.68 -8.93
N TRP A 203 6.42 -7.20 -8.58
CA TRP A 203 6.15 -5.78 -8.36
C TRP A 203 6.89 -5.18 -7.17
N LEU A 204 7.25 -5.97 -6.16
CA LEU A 204 8.07 -5.52 -5.05
C LEU A 204 9.48 -5.15 -5.53
N VAL A 205 10.11 -6.03 -6.32
CA VAL A 205 11.42 -5.77 -6.93
C VAL A 205 11.34 -4.63 -7.94
N GLY A 206 10.36 -4.65 -8.83
CA GLY A 206 10.17 -3.62 -9.85
C GLY A 206 9.94 -2.23 -9.25
N THR A 207 9.05 -2.12 -8.26
CA THR A 207 8.80 -0.84 -7.56
C THR A 207 10.07 -0.37 -6.86
N GLY A 208 10.80 -1.26 -6.17
CA GLY A 208 12.05 -0.91 -5.53
C GLY A 208 13.12 -0.35 -6.48
N ILE A 209 13.29 -0.97 -7.65
CA ILE A 209 14.26 -0.51 -8.66
C ILE A 209 13.78 0.78 -9.34
N MET A 210 12.56 0.79 -9.88
CA MET A 210 12.04 1.89 -10.70
C MET A 210 11.83 3.18 -9.90
N THR A 211 11.44 3.05 -8.62
CA THR A 211 11.18 4.20 -7.74
C THR A 211 12.38 4.57 -6.85
N SER A 212 13.51 3.87 -6.97
CA SER A 212 14.76 4.28 -6.30
C SER A 212 15.18 5.68 -6.76
N ALA A 213 16.00 6.39 -5.97
CA ALA A 213 16.34 7.77 -6.29
C ALA A 213 17.08 7.86 -7.65
N GLY A 214 16.62 8.69 -8.58
CA GLY A 214 17.17 8.73 -9.94
C GLY A 214 16.75 7.56 -10.86
N GLY A 215 15.89 6.64 -10.41
CA GLY A 215 15.21 5.67 -11.29
C GLY A 215 14.29 6.37 -12.30
N VAL A 216 13.87 5.70 -13.38
CA VAL A 216 13.09 6.36 -14.43
C VAL A 216 11.68 6.71 -13.94
N ALA A 217 11.03 5.84 -13.16
CA ALA A 217 9.72 6.15 -12.61
C ALA A 217 9.81 7.37 -11.68
N TYR A 218 10.95 7.55 -11.01
CA TYR A 218 11.22 8.74 -10.22
C TYR A 218 11.15 10.04 -11.04
N ARG A 219 11.63 10.03 -12.30
CA ARG A 219 11.58 11.17 -13.22
C ARG A 219 10.18 11.41 -13.80
N VAL A 220 9.37 10.36 -13.90
CA VAL A 220 8.00 10.42 -14.45
C VAL A 220 6.98 10.05 -13.38
N LEU A 221 6.45 11.08 -12.70
CA LEU A 221 5.57 10.92 -11.55
C LEU A 221 4.35 10.02 -11.80
N ASN A 222 3.80 9.99 -13.02
CA ASN A 222 2.71 9.09 -13.37
C ASN A 222 3.14 7.61 -13.28
N THR A 223 4.33 7.28 -13.81
CA THR A 223 4.92 5.94 -13.74
C THR A 223 5.20 5.56 -12.29
N TYR A 224 5.71 6.51 -11.49
CA TYR A 224 5.93 6.31 -10.05
C TYR A 224 4.67 5.84 -9.33
N PHE A 225 3.56 6.58 -9.45
CA PHE A 225 2.30 6.21 -8.78
C PHE A 225 1.71 4.92 -9.32
N SER A 226 1.88 4.66 -10.61
CA SER A 226 1.41 3.45 -11.25
C SER A 226 2.15 2.20 -10.74
N CYS A 227 3.47 2.24 -10.55
CA CYS A 227 4.23 1.15 -9.94
C CYS A 227 3.72 0.82 -8.53
N TRP A 228 3.57 1.85 -7.68
CA TRP A 228 3.04 1.68 -6.33
C TRP A 228 1.60 1.15 -6.32
N LEU A 229 0.76 1.63 -7.24
CA LEU A 229 -0.62 1.16 -7.38
C LEU A 229 -0.68 -0.31 -7.82
N CYS A 230 0.17 -0.74 -8.77
CA CYS A 230 0.27 -2.14 -9.17
C CYS A 230 0.67 -3.04 -8.00
N LEU A 231 1.67 -2.64 -7.21
CA LEU A 231 2.10 -3.39 -6.04
C LEU A 231 0.97 -3.47 -5.01
N TYR A 232 0.34 -2.34 -4.69
CA TYR A 232 -0.79 -2.28 -3.76
C TYR A 232 -1.93 -3.20 -4.19
N MET A 233 -2.36 -3.11 -5.45
CA MET A 233 -3.44 -3.96 -5.97
C MET A 233 -3.06 -5.43 -5.98
N SER A 234 -1.79 -5.78 -6.23
CA SER A 234 -1.33 -7.18 -6.16
C SER A 234 -1.43 -7.73 -4.73
N VAL A 235 -0.99 -6.95 -3.74
CA VAL A 235 -1.10 -7.31 -2.32
C VAL A 235 -2.57 -7.39 -1.88
N TYR A 236 -3.40 -6.44 -2.33
CA TYR A 236 -4.81 -6.43 -2.01
C TYR A 236 -5.55 -7.65 -2.57
N THR A 237 -5.35 -7.99 -3.85
CA THR A 237 -5.95 -9.18 -4.46
C THR A 237 -5.52 -10.45 -3.76
N PHE A 238 -4.24 -10.56 -3.38
CA PHE A 238 -3.75 -11.69 -2.61
C PHE A 238 -4.38 -11.77 -1.22
N ASN A 239 -4.59 -10.64 -0.56
CA ASN A 239 -5.27 -10.59 0.73
C ASN A 239 -6.73 -11.08 0.64
N GLU A 240 -7.48 -10.64 -0.37
CA GLU A 240 -8.84 -11.15 -0.61
C GLU A 240 -8.82 -12.66 -0.89
N TRP A 241 -7.83 -13.13 -1.66
CA TRP A 241 -7.64 -14.56 -1.89
C TRP A 241 -7.37 -15.34 -0.59
N LEU A 242 -6.56 -14.81 0.33
CA LEU A 242 -6.32 -15.43 1.64
C LEU A 242 -7.62 -15.52 2.44
N ALA A 243 -8.40 -14.43 2.49
CA ALA A 243 -9.67 -14.37 3.21
C ALA A 243 -10.71 -15.38 2.70
N GLU A 244 -10.80 -15.59 1.38
CA GLU A 244 -11.70 -16.60 0.81
C GLU A 244 -11.31 -18.04 1.16
N ASN A 245 -10.03 -18.31 1.34
CA ASN A 245 -9.50 -19.64 1.61
C ASN A 245 -9.35 -19.94 3.11
N ASP A 246 -9.93 -19.10 3.97
CA ASP A 246 -9.81 -19.20 5.44
C ASP A 246 -8.34 -19.26 5.89
N ILE A 247 -7.47 -18.54 5.17
CA ILE A 247 -6.08 -18.33 5.52
C ILE A 247 -5.96 -16.93 6.11
N LEU A 248 -5.10 -16.79 7.12
CA LEU A 248 -4.82 -15.54 7.84
C LEU A 248 -4.84 -14.29 6.93
N SER A 249 -5.99 -13.62 6.91
CA SER A 249 -6.21 -12.40 6.15
C SER A 249 -5.71 -11.19 6.93
N TRP A 250 -5.51 -10.04 6.27
CA TRP A 250 -5.16 -8.78 6.93
C TRP A 250 -6.23 -8.36 7.93
N LYS A 251 -7.50 -8.60 7.62
CA LYS A 251 -8.63 -8.31 8.50
C LYS A 251 -8.53 -9.15 9.77
N GLU A 252 -8.29 -10.45 9.67
CA GLU A 252 -8.07 -11.32 10.83
C GLU A 252 -6.81 -10.93 11.60
N LEU A 253 -5.68 -10.74 10.91
CA LEU A 253 -4.41 -10.35 11.49
C LEU A 253 -4.59 -9.09 12.36
N THR A 254 -5.35 -8.11 11.87
CA THR A 254 -5.51 -6.82 12.53
C THR A 254 -6.80 -6.68 13.36
N SER A 255 -7.62 -7.73 13.46
CA SER A 255 -8.91 -7.72 14.16
C SER A 255 -8.81 -7.54 15.68
N LEU A 256 -7.62 -7.74 16.26
CA LEU A 256 -7.41 -7.70 17.71
C LEU A 256 -7.62 -6.31 18.34
N SER A 257 -7.52 -5.23 17.56
CA SER A 257 -7.73 -3.84 18.01
C SER A 257 -7.94 -2.93 16.81
N LEU A 258 -8.78 -1.90 16.96
CA LEU A 258 -8.98 -0.88 15.92
C LEU A 258 -7.70 -0.07 15.59
N THR A 259 -6.72 -0.05 16.48
CA THR A 259 -5.44 0.66 16.28
C THR A 259 -4.39 -0.20 15.57
N LEU A 260 -4.49 -1.52 15.66
CA LEU A 260 -3.50 -2.47 15.16
C LEU A 260 -3.23 -2.35 13.64
N PRO A 261 -4.22 -2.17 12.76
CA PRO A 261 -3.95 -1.97 11.33
C PRO A 261 -3.00 -0.81 11.06
N TYR A 262 -3.15 0.29 11.81
CA TYR A 262 -2.35 1.49 11.64
C TYR A 262 -0.93 1.32 12.20
N TRP A 263 -0.75 0.52 13.26
CA TRP A 263 0.60 0.14 13.73
C TRP A 263 1.38 -0.62 12.65
N PHE A 264 0.73 -1.55 11.93
CA PHE A 264 1.36 -2.22 10.79
C PHE A 264 1.69 -1.24 9.65
N VAL A 265 0.81 -0.29 9.35
CA VAL A 265 1.10 0.75 8.35
C VAL A 265 2.32 1.57 8.78
N VAL A 266 2.39 2.01 10.04
CA VAL A 266 3.58 2.73 10.56
C VAL A 266 4.83 1.86 10.42
N LEU A 267 4.78 0.56 10.73
CA LEU A 267 5.92 -0.35 10.57
C LEU A 267 6.42 -0.38 9.12
N ILE A 268 5.51 -0.63 8.16
CA ILE A 268 5.85 -0.72 6.73
C ILE A 268 6.42 0.61 6.22
N ILE A 269 5.77 1.72 6.55
CA ILE A 269 6.21 3.06 6.12
C ILE A 269 7.55 3.44 6.73
N SER A 270 7.82 3.03 7.97
CA SER A 270 9.11 3.25 8.63
C SER A 270 10.25 2.50 7.95
N ILE A 271 9.98 1.29 7.42
CA ILE A 271 10.95 0.51 6.64
C ILE A 271 11.22 1.20 5.29
N ILE A 272 10.18 1.71 4.62
CA ILE A 272 10.30 2.45 3.36
C ILE A 272 11.09 3.76 3.57
N GLU A 273 10.78 4.52 4.62
CA GLU A 273 11.50 5.74 5.03
C GLU A 273 12.99 5.44 5.22
N PHE A 274 13.31 4.46 6.08
CA PHE A 274 14.68 4.04 6.37
C PHE A 274 15.44 3.61 5.09
N GLY A 275 14.81 2.76 4.26
CA GLY A 275 15.43 2.25 3.04
C GLY A 275 15.68 3.36 2.02
N THR A 276 14.71 4.26 1.84
CA THR A 276 14.82 5.40 0.92
C THR A 276 15.88 6.39 1.39
N ALA A 277 15.88 6.75 2.67
CA ALA A 277 16.88 7.65 3.24
C ALA A 277 18.29 7.05 3.14
N GLY A 278 18.42 5.73 3.30
CA GLY A 278 19.66 4.99 3.07
C GLY A 278 20.17 5.10 1.63
N ASP A 279 19.29 4.93 0.64
CA ASP A 279 19.62 5.08 -0.78
C ASP A 279 20.08 6.51 -1.11
N VAL A 280 19.37 7.53 -0.59
CA VAL A 280 19.76 8.95 -0.71
C VAL A 280 21.15 9.18 -0.11
N LEU A 281 21.40 8.70 1.12
CA LEU A 281 22.69 8.86 1.80
C LEU A 281 23.85 8.22 1.02
N VAL A 282 23.65 7.04 0.45
CA VAL A 282 24.68 6.36 -0.36
C VAL A 282 24.99 7.16 -1.62
N LYS A 283 23.98 7.74 -2.28
CA LYS A 283 24.18 8.60 -3.45
C LYS A 283 24.94 9.86 -3.08
N LEU A 284 24.47 10.62 -2.09
CA LEU A 284 25.15 11.82 -1.59
C LEU A 284 26.64 11.55 -1.32
N LYS A 285 26.95 10.47 -0.58
CA LYS A 285 28.35 10.11 -0.29
C LYS A 285 29.19 9.78 -1.53
N ARG A 286 28.60 9.22 -2.58
CA ARG A 286 29.32 8.96 -3.85
C ARG A 286 29.64 10.26 -4.57
N PHE A 287 28.69 11.19 -4.62
CA PHE A 287 28.89 12.53 -5.18
C PHE A 287 30.00 13.29 -4.44
N THR A 288 29.92 13.38 -3.11
CA THR A 288 30.92 14.07 -2.29
C THR A 288 32.34 13.49 -2.45
N LYS A 289 32.45 12.19 -2.71
CA LYS A 289 33.75 11.52 -2.89
C LYS A 289 34.39 11.92 -4.22
N ASN A 290 33.59 12.06 -5.28
CA ASN A 290 34.08 12.39 -6.61
C ASN A 290 34.44 13.88 -6.74
N GLU A 291 33.69 14.78 -6.11
CA GLU A 291 33.94 16.24 -6.15
C GLU A 291 35.08 16.72 -5.22
N SER A 292 35.78 15.80 -4.54
CA SER A 292 36.78 16.15 -3.51
C SER A 292 37.97 16.98 -3.99
N GLU A 293 38.13 17.23 -5.30
CA GLU A 293 39.14 18.15 -5.87
C GLU A 293 38.61 19.55 -6.22
N VAL A 294 37.30 19.77 -6.29
CA VAL A 294 36.72 21.04 -6.77
C VAL A 294 35.73 21.61 -5.74
N ARG A 295 36.28 22.30 -4.74
CA ARG A 295 35.61 23.29 -3.87
C ARG A 295 34.16 22.93 -3.45
N LYS A 296 34.03 22.17 -2.36
CA LYS A 296 32.73 21.85 -1.74
C LYS A 296 31.86 23.10 -1.52
N PRO A 297 30.64 23.19 -2.07
CA PRO A 297 29.70 24.21 -1.68
C PRO A 297 29.32 24.02 -0.20
N LEU A 298 29.24 25.12 0.55
CA LEU A 298 29.03 25.16 2.01
C LEU A 298 27.73 24.46 2.48
N GLY A 299 26.83 24.09 1.57
CA GLY A 299 25.55 23.44 1.87
C GLY A 299 25.55 21.89 1.84
N GLU A 300 26.60 21.23 1.36
CA GLU A 300 26.57 19.77 1.13
C GLU A 300 26.62 18.92 2.42
N LEU A 301 27.32 19.40 3.45
CA LEU A 301 27.44 18.68 4.72
C LEU A 301 26.09 18.54 5.44
N ASP A 302 25.23 19.54 5.28
CA ASP A 302 23.90 19.60 5.89
C ASP A 302 22.97 18.50 5.33
N GLU A 303 23.09 18.15 4.05
CA GLU A 303 22.23 17.13 3.41
C GLU A 303 22.53 15.71 3.87
N ILE A 304 23.81 15.40 4.13
CA ILE A 304 24.23 14.12 4.70
C ILE A 304 23.65 13.94 6.11
N ASP A 305 23.67 15.01 6.91
CA ASP A 305 23.10 14.99 8.26
C ASP A 305 21.58 14.81 8.21
N LYS A 306 20.90 15.47 7.27
CA LYS A 306 19.44 15.32 7.05
C LYS A 306 19.05 13.92 6.59
N ALA A 307 19.80 13.33 5.66
CA ALA A 307 19.56 11.94 5.23
C ALA A 307 19.79 10.97 6.39
N THR A 308 20.81 11.21 7.21
CA THR A 308 21.07 10.43 8.43
C THR A 308 19.94 10.60 9.47
N TYR A 309 19.42 11.81 9.61
CA TYR A 309 18.26 12.09 10.46
C TYR A 309 17.02 11.32 9.96
N ALA A 310 16.72 11.32 8.67
CA ALA A 310 15.62 10.56 8.10
C ALA A 310 15.76 9.03 8.31
N ILE A 311 16.97 8.48 8.17
CA ILE A 311 17.27 7.09 8.56
C ILE A 311 16.89 6.84 10.02
N SER A 312 17.28 7.75 10.92
CA SER A 312 16.96 7.61 12.35
C SER A 312 15.45 7.67 12.61
N VAL A 313 14.72 8.52 11.88
CA VAL A 313 13.25 8.62 11.95
C VAL A 313 12.61 7.28 11.61
N GLY A 314 13.02 6.66 10.49
CA GLY A 314 12.54 5.35 10.08
C GLY A 314 12.89 4.24 11.08
N VAL A 315 14.14 4.15 11.55
CA VAL A 315 14.57 3.08 12.48
C VAL A 315 13.82 3.16 13.81
N ILE A 316 13.76 4.35 14.44
CA ILE A 316 13.10 4.54 15.74
C ILE A 316 11.60 4.24 15.61
N SER A 317 10.97 4.71 14.53
CA SER A 317 9.55 4.46 14.25
C SER A 317 9.24 2.99 14.03
N CYS A 318 10.11 2.28 13.32
CA CYS A 318 10.03 0.84 13.11
C CYS A 318 10.09 0.08 14.45
N MET A 319 11.00 0.47 15.34
CA MET A 319 11.11 -0.13 16.68
C MET A 319 9.85 0.07 17.53
N PHE A 320 9.29 1.28 17.56
CA PHE A 320 8.06 1.55 18.30
C PHE A 320 6.86 0.79 17.72
N ALA A 321 6.70 0.79 16.40
CA ALA A 321 5.61 0.07 15.75
C ALA A 321 5.72 -1.44 15.98
N PHE A 322 6.92 -2.01 15.84
CA PHE A 322 7.16 -3.42 16.11
C PHE A 322 6.83 -3.78 17.56
N LEU A 323 7.28 -2.99 18.53
CA LEU A 323 6.97 -3.21 19.95
C LEU A 323 5.46 -3.14 20.21
N ALA A 324 4.76 -2.16 19.64
CA ALA A 324 3.32 -2.02 19.78
C ALA A 324 2.56 -3.21 19.19
N ILE A 325 2.97 -3.71 18.01
CA ILE A 325 2.41 -4.91 17.39
C ILE A 325 2.63 -6.13 18.30
N MET A 326 3.84 -6.31 18.83
CA MET A 326 4.16 -7.42 19.74
C MET A 326 3.34 -7.40 21.04
N ILE A 327 3.01 -6.20 21.55
CA ILE A 327 2.11 -6.04 22.70
C ILE A 327 0.68 -6.46 22.35
N HIS A 328 0.17 -6.11 21.17
CA HIS A 328 -1.18 -6.50 20.75
C HIS A 328 -1.37 -8.02 20.64
N TYR A 329 -0.34 -8.74 20.20
CA TYR A 329 -0.34 -10.21 20.16
C TYR A 329 0.07 -10.87 21.48
N GLU A 330 0.29 -10.10 22.55
CA GLU A 330 0.71 -10.59 23.86
C GLU A 330 2.00 -11.42 23.86
N PHE A 331 2.81 -11.33 22.80
CA PHE A 331 4.13 -11.97 22.74
C PHE A 331 5.08 -11.37 23.77
N CYS A 332 4.96 -10.07 24.03
CA CYS A 332 5.75 -9.35 25.02
C CYS A 332 4.82 -8.66 26.03
N PHE A 333 5.18 -8.73 27.31
CA PHE A 333 4.50 -8.02 28.41
C PHE A 333 2.99 -8.34 28.57
N ARG A 334 2.65 -9.57 28.98
CA ARG A 334 1.27 -9.99 29.36
C ARG A 334 0.55 -9.09 30.38
N ARG A 335 1.26 -8.17 31.05
CA ARG A 335 0.70 -7.22 32.02
C ARG A 335 0.17 -5.93 31.38
N ILE A 336 0.51 -5.65 30.12
CA ILE A 336 0.05 -4.44 29.43
C ILE A 336 -1.31 -4.75 28.77
N LYS A 337 -2.37 -4.08 29.23
CA LYS A 337 -3.69 -4.19 28.62
C LYS A 337 -3.67 -3.61 27.20
N ARG A 338 -4.30 -4.31 26.25
CA ARG A 338 -4.57 -3.83 24.88
C ARG A 338 -5.41 -2.53 24.97
N GLY A 339 -5.14 -1.53 24.13
CA GLY A 339 -5.84 -0.24 24.24
C GLY A 339 -5.50 0.54 25.52
N GLY A 340 -4.45 0.17 26.26
CA GLY A 340 -4.09 0.80 27.52
C GLY A 340 -3.50 2.21 27.37
N ALA A 341 -3.27 2.88 28.51
CA ALA A 341 -2.64 4.21 28.56
C ALA A 341 -1.22 4.23 27.95
N ILE A 342 -0.49 3.12 28.01
CA ILE A 342 0.85 3.02 27.42
C ILE A 342 0.77 3.15 25.89
N GLU A 343 -0.21 2.53 25.25
CA GLU A 343 -0.35 2.57 23.79
C GLU A 343 -0.59 3.99 23.30
N ILE A 344 -1.50 4.73 23.93
CA ILE A 344 -1.79 6.12 23.55
C ILE A 344 -0.59 7.05 23.80
N VAL A 345 0.17 6.84 24.87
CA VAL A 345 1.39 7.62 25.13
C VAL A 345 2.43 7.36 24.03
N VAL A 346 2.66 6.09 23.67
CA VAL A 346 3.58 5.74 22.57
C VAL A 346 3.07 6.30 21.25
N ALA A 347 1.77 6.21 20.96
CA ALA A 347 1.16 6.77 19.76
C ALA A 347 1.33 8.30 19.68
N MET A 348 1.12 9.03 20.78
CA MET A 348 1.32 10.48 20.83
C MET A 348 2.78 10.88 20.62
N ILE A 349 3.72 10.17 21.26
CA ILE A 349 5.17 10.38 21.04
C ILE A 349 5.51 10.12 19.58
N GLN A 350 5.00 9.03 19.02
CA GLN A 350 5.22 8.66 17.62
C GLN A 350 4.65 9.72 16.66
N THR A 351 3.43 10.23 16.90
CA THR A 351 2.86 11.32 16.11
C THR A 351 3.69 12.59 16.20
N LEU A 352 4.11 13.00 17.40
CA LEU A 352 4.96 14.17 17.57
C LEU A 352 6.30 14.01 16.85
N TRP A 353 6.88 12.81 16.90
CA TRP A 353 8.10 12.46 16.18
C TRP A 353 7.94 12.64 14.66
N TRP A 354 6.84 12.13 14.07
CA TRP A 354 6.55 12.36 12.65
C TRP A 354 6.26 13.81 12.32
N VAL A 355 5.61 14.58 13.21
CA VAL A 355 5.40 16.03 13.00
C VAL A 355 6.74 16.75 12.89
N VAL A 356 7.66 16.51 13.81
CA VAL A 356 9.01 17.12 13.78
C VAL A 356 9.77 16.68 12.53
N ALA A 357 9.69 15.40 12.16
CA ALA A 357 10.32 14.87 10.96
C ALA A 357 9.77 15.54 9.69
N CYS A 358 8.46 15.65 9.52
CA CYS A 358 7.83 16.35 8.40
C CYS A 358 8.29 17.81 8.34
N LEU A 359 8.21 18.55 9.45
CA LEU A 359 8.60 19.97 9.48
C LEU A 359 10.08 20.18 9.09
N SER A 360 10.95 19.25 9.50
CA SER A 360 12.40 19.37 9.27
C SER A 360 12.81 18.89 7.87
N LEU A 361 12.18 17.83 7.35
CA LEU A 361 12.59 17.16 6.12
C LEU A 361 11.79 17.58 4.88
N THR A 362 10.60 18.17 5.06
CA THR A 362 9.76 18.64 3.95
C THR A 362 9.69 20.16 3.83
N SER A 363 10.60 20.89 4.49
CA SER A 363 10.72 22.33 4.22
C SER A 363 11.24 22.53 2.79
N GLY A 364 10.92 23.66 2.13
CA GLY A 364 10.93 23.76 0.65
C GLY A 364 12.27 23.47 -0.05
N GLU A 365 13.39 23.55 0.68
CA GLU A 365 14.73 23.26 0.15
C GLU A 365 15.30 21.94 0.69
N GLU A 366 14.48 21.10 1.31
CA GLU A 366 14.96 19.91 2.01
C GLU A 366 14.96 18.66 1.15
N ILE A 367 15.63 17.61 1.64
CA ILE A 367 15.78 16.33 0.95
C ILE A 367 14.45 15.63 0.64
N ALA A 368 13.36 16.00 1.31
CA ALA A 368 11.99 15.58 1.02
C ALA A 368 11.06 16.79 0.85
N GLY A 369 11.55 17.89 0.25
CA GLY A 369 10.78 19.14 0.13
C GLY A 369 9.56 19.06 -0.79
N SER A 370 9.54 18.11 -1.73
CA SER A 370 8.45 17.99 -2.70
C SER A 370 8.20 16.56 -3.17
N VAL A 371 7.04 16.36 -3.80
CA VAL A 371 6.65 15.12 -4.50
C VAL A 371 7.52 14.85 -5.73
N GLN A 372 8.15 15.87 -6.31
CA GLN A 372 9.08 15.74 -7.44
C GLN A 372 10.52 15.49 -6.98
N GLY A 373 10.79 15.77 -5.71
CA GLY A 373 12.10 15.68 -5.09
C GLY A 373 12.77 17.03 -5.01
N CYS A 374 14.00 17.03 -4.53
CA CYS A 374 14.85 18.20 -4.48
C CYS A 374 15.78 18.21 -5.71
N GLU A 375 15.66 19.22 -6.58
CA GLU A 375 16.55 19.47 -7.72
C GLU A 375 17.81 20.20 -7.23
N LYS A 376 18.77 19.49 -6.63
CA LYS A 376 19.95 20.14 -6.05
C LYS A 376 21.29 19.71 -6.62
N LEU A 377 21.38 18.52 -7.19
CA LEU A 377 22.65 18.00 -7.68
C LEU A 377 22.58 17.89 -9.20
N LEU A 378 23.32 18.77 -9.86
CA LEU A 378 23.75 18.54 -11.24
C LEU A 378 24.85 17.48 -11.17
N ASN A 379 24.61 16.33 -11.78
CA ASN A 379 25.64 15.33 -12.00
C ASN A 379 26.71 15.91 -12.96
N ASP A 380 27.90 15.32 -13.02
CA ASP A 380 28.98 15.74 -13.94
C ASP A 380 28.51 15.79 -15.41
N ASP A 381 27.46 15.02 -15.73
CA ASP A 381 26.83 14.93 -17.05
C ASP A 381 25.77 16.04 -17.30
N GLY A 382 25.55 16.96 -16.35
CA GLY A 382 24.49 17.95 -16.39
C GLY A 382 23.09 17.42 -16.06
N ASP A 383 22.98 16.14 -15.69
CA ASP A 383 21.73 15.48 -15.31
C ASP A 383 21.33 15.92 -13.90
N VAL A 384 20.11 16.44 -13.75
CA VAL A 384 19.55 16.80 -12.44
C VAL A 384 19.16 15.52 -11.69
N LEU A 385 19.87 15.22 -10.61
CA LEU A 385 19.52 14.12 -9.72
C LEU A 385 18.39 14.56 -8.79
N LEU A 386 17.20 13.99 -9.02
CA LEU A 386 16.05 14.19 -8.15
C LEU A 386 16.12 13.20 -6.96
N LEU A 387 16.10 13.74 -5.74
CA LEU A 387 16.15 12.98 -4.46
C LEU A 387 14.88 13.23 -3.62
N GLY A 388 14.37 12.22 -2.88
CA GLY A 388 13.30 12.43 -1.89
C GLY A 388 11.82 12.06 -2.12
N ASN A 389 11.34 11.48 -3.23
CA ASN A 389 9.89 11.32 -3.51
C ASN A 389 9.27 10.30 -2.57
N ASN A 390 9.87 9.10 -2.52
CA ASN A 390 9.50 8.07 -1.56
C ASN A 390 9.56 8.63 -0.14
N LEU A 391 10.56 9.46 0.17
CA LEU A 391 10.77 10.08 1.48
C LEU A 391 9.64 11.05 1.85
N TYR A 392 9.24 11.90 0.90
CA TYR A 392 8.08 12.78 1.05
C TYR A 392 6.83 11.98 1.37
N PHE A 393 6.53 10.95 0.58
CA PHE A 393 5.33 10.14 0.80
C PHE A 393 5.36 9.36 2.10
N SER A 394 6.50 8.76 2.47
CA SER A 394 6.61 8.01 3.73
C SER A 394 6.49 8.92 4.94
N LEU A 395 7.04 10.14 4.91
CA LEU A 395 6.85 11.13 5.97
C LEU A 395 5.37 11.46 6.22
N TRP A 396 4.66 11.87 5.16
CA TRP A 396 3.25 12.24 5.28
C TRP A 396 2.34 11.06 5.62
N LEU A 397 2.61 9.88 5.05
CA LEU A 397 1.82 8.68 5.33
C LEU A 397 2.10 8.14 6.74
N GLY A 398 3.34 8.26 7.24
CA GLY A 398 3.71 7.94 8.62
C GLY A 398 3.02 8.87 9.62
N LEU A 399 2.98 10.17 9.33
CA LEU A 399 2.22 11.14 10.13
C LEU A 399 0.73 10.83 10.14
N TYR A 400 0.14 10.53 8.97
CA TYR A 400 -1.27 10.14 8.88
C TYR A 400 -1.56 8.88 9.69
N ALA A 401 -0.78 7.81 9.48
CA ALA A 401 -0.99 6.53 10.15
C ALA A 401 -0.85 6.65 11.68
N SER A 402 0.17 7.37 12.16
CA SER A 402 0.35 7.62 13.60
C SER A 402 -0.81 8.43 14.20
N SER A 403 -1.31 9.44 13.47
CA SER A 403 -2.48 10.22 13.89
C SER A 403 -3.75 9.37 13.97
N GLN A 404 -3.94 8.42 13.04
CA GLN A 404 -5.07 7.50 13.06
C GLN A 404 -5.04 6.57 14.28
N ILE A 405 -3.86 6.14 14.75
CA ILE A 405 -3.75 5.36 15.99
C ILE A 405 -4.34 6.13 17.16
N VAL A 406 -3.98 7.42 17.31
CA VAL A 406 -4.50 8.29 18.39
C VAL A 406 -6.02 8.44 18.30
N LEU A 407 -6.56 8.66 17.09
CA LEU A 407 -8.01 8.80 16.88
C LEU A 407 -8.77 7.51 17.15
N LYS A 408 -8.27 6.37 16.66
CA LYS A 408 -8.90 5.06 16.79
C LYS A 408 -8.79 4.50 18.20
N TRP A 409 -7.76 4.86 18.95
CA TRP A 409 -7.64 4.52 20.36
C TRP A 409 -8.83 5.06 21.17
N LYS A 410 -9.28 6.29 20.89
CA LYS A 410 -10.46 6.86 21.52
C LYS A 410 -11.74 6.08 21.19
N ALA A 411 -11.88 5.64 19.93
CA ALA A 411 -13.02 4.83 19.51
C ALA A 411 -13.02 3.45 20.17
N GLN A 412 -11.85 2.79 20.23
CA GLN A 412 -11.68 1.52 20.95
C GLN A 412 -12.09 1.65 22.42
N LYS A 413 -11.66 2.73 23.09
CA LYS A 413 -11.99 2.94 24.49
C LYS A 413 -13.50 3.11 24.74
N ALA A 414 -14.22 3.72 23.80
CA ALA A 414 -15.67 3.83 23.88
C ALA A 414 -16.36 2.46 23.77
N ILE A 415 -15.89 1.62 22.85
CA ILE A 415 -16.38 0.24 22.69
C ILE A 415 -16.13 -0.57 23.96
N ASP A 416 -14.93 -0.48 24.54
CA ASP A 416 -14.61 -1.22 25.76
C ASP A 416 -15.53 -0.83 26.94
N ILE A 417 -15.88 0.46 27.08
CA ILE A 417 -16.81 0.93 28.11
C ILE A 417 -18.22 0.42 27.84
N MET A 418 -18.69 0.44 26.59
CA MET A 418 -20.00 -0.09 26.21
C MET A 418 -20.12 -1.59 26.51
N ILE A 419 -19.04 -2.36 26.28
CA ILE A 419 -19.00 -3.79 26.59
C ILE A 419 -18.99 -4.03 28.11
N GLU A 420 -18.28 -3.21 28.89
CA GLU A 420 -18.22 -3.30 30.36
C GLU A 420 -19.56 -2.92 31.02
N ASP A 421 -20.34 -2.04 30.39
CA ASP A 421 -21.67 -1.61 30.86
C ASP A 421 -22.81 -2.58 30.46
N LEU A 422 -22.56 -3.56 29.57
CA LEU A 422 -23.56 -4.58 29.28
C LEU A 422 -23.81 -5.39 30.57
N PRO A 423 -25.05 -5.46 31.08
CA PRO A 423 -25.35 -6.22 32.28
C PRO A 423 -24.89 -7.66 32.05
N ASN A 424 -24.00 -8.17 32.91
CA ASN A 424 -23.56 -9.55 32.86
C ASN A 424 -24.81 -10.46 32.85
N GLU A 425 -25.22 -10.93 31.68
CA GLU A 425 -26.39 -11.81 31.53
C GLU A 425 -26.21 -13.12 32.33
N GLU A 426 -24.95 -13.48 32.66
CA GLU A 426 -24.63 -14.55 33.61
C GLU A 426 -25.31 -14.36 34.99
N HIS A 427 -25.59 -13.13 35.42
CA HIS A 427 -26.33 -12.90 36.66
C HIS A 427 -27.85 -13.05 36.51
N LEU A 428 -28.40 -12.89 35.30
CA LEU A 428 -29.83 -13.10 35.04
C LEU A 428 -30.17 -14.60 34.93
N GLU A 429 -29.27 -15.43 34.39
CA GLU A 429 -29.48 -16.88 34.36
C GLU A 429 -29.45 -17.51 35.77
N GLN A 430 -28.60 -17.04 36.67
CA GLN A 430 -28.56 -17.57 38.04
C GLN A 430 -29.81 -17.22 38.87
N THR A 431 -30.44 -16.07 38.62
CA THR A 431 -31.69 -15.70 39.32
C THR A 431 -32.92 -16.47 38.84
N ASN A 432 -32.91 -17.04 37.63
CA ASN A 432 -34.06 -17.79 37.10
C ASN A 432 -34.08 -19.26 37.53
N VAL A 433 -32.94 -19.86 37.89
CA VAL A 433 -32.89 -21.26 38.35
C VAL A 433 -33.38 -21.42 39.81
N GLU A 434 -33.27 -20.40 40.65
CA GLU A 434 -33.84 -20.43 42.01
C GLU A 434 -35.35 -20.16 42.07
N GLY A 435 -35.97 -19.70 40.97
CA GLY A 435 -37.40 -19.37 40.90
C GLY A 435 -38.32 -20.51 40.47
N SER A 436 -37.81 -21.60 39.88
CA SER A 436 -38.63 -22.71 39.35
C SER A 436 -38.70 -23.94 40.28
N GLY A 437 -38.27 -23.80 41.53
CA GLY A 437 -38.22 -24.88 42.54
C GLY A 437 -39.38 -24.91 43.54
N LEU A 438 -40.51 -24.26 43.25
CA LEU A 438 -41.71 -24.25 44.11
C LEU A 438 -42.96 -24.77 43.41
#